data_AF-A0A355RW03-F1
#
_entry.id   AF-A0A355RW03-F1
#
_cell.length_a   1.000
_cell.length_b   1.000
_cell.length_c   1.000
_cell.angle_alpha   90.00
_cell.angle_beta   90.00
_cell.angle_gamma   90.00
#
_symmetry.space_group_name_H-M   'P 1'
#
loop_
_entity.id
_entity.type
_entity.pdbx_description
1 polymer ?
#
loop_
_entity_poly.entity_id
_entity_poly.type
_entity_poly.pdbx_seq_one_letter_code
_entity_poly.pdbx_strand_id
1 'polypeptide(L)'
;TLTENKMTVKNIYCDGELLTVSGSGYELEGKFTKGDRIIYPSSNKILRMILESSVSCSNSSISTSKLSDKVIKLERYKKREVSEAEGDPTEIALLVCAYKAGILKESVDKEYIRMDEIPFDSNRKRMSVIVKSKGEYYVFLKGA
;
A
#
# COMPACT_ATOMS: atom_id res chain seq x y z
N THR A 1 -2.33 -6.70 -27.11
CA THR A 1 -1.82 -7.00 -25.75
C THR A 1 -2.63 -6.15 -24.78
N LEU A 2 -3.62 -6.71 -24.08
CA LEU A 2 -4.66 -5.92 -23.37
C LEU A 2 -4.52 -5.90 -21.84
N THR A 3 -3.37 -6.34 -21.31
CA THR A 3 -3.06 -6.24 -19.88
C THR A 3 -1.88 -5.33 -19.70
N GLU A 4 -2.09 -4.16 -19.09
CA GLU A 4 -0.97 -3.41 -18.53
C GLU A 4 -0.31 -4.30 -17.47
N ASN A 5 1.02 -4.45 -17.53
CA ASN A 5 1.80 -5.29 -16.61
C ASN A 5 1.92 -4.66 -15.21
N LYS A 6 0.80 -4.23 -14.62
CA LYS A 6 0.71 -3.57 -13.32
C LYS A 6 -0.01 -4.51 -12.34
N MET A 7 0.72 -5.04 -11.37
CA MET A 7 0.12 -5.87 -10.31
C MET A 7 -0.88 -5.04 -9.48
N THR A 8 -1.93 -5.69 -8.99
CA THR A 8 -2.99 -5.03 -8.23
C THR A 8 -3.45 -5.93 -7.09
N VAL A 9 -3.49 -5.40 -5.87
CA VAL A 9 -4.15 -6.08 -4.74
C VAL A 9 -5.65 -6.16 -5.01
N LYS A 10 -6.20 -7.38 -5.03
CA LYS A 10 -7.64 -7.61 -5.25
C LYS A 10 -8.38 -7.97 -3.98
N ASN A 11 -7.75 -8.74 -3.10
CA ASN A 11 -8.36 -9.17 -1.85
C ASN A 11 -7.35 -9.06 -0.71
N ILE A 12 -7.85 -8.79 0.50
CA ILE A 12 -7.10 -8.81 1.76
C ILE A 12 -7.87 -9.70 2.72
N TYR A 13 -7.21 -10.70 3.29
CA TYR A 13 -7.80 -11.50 4.37
C TYR A 13 -7.22 -11.05 5.69
N CYS A 14 -8.07 -10.58 6.61
CA CYS A 14 -7.66 -10.15 7.94
C CYS A 14 -8.80 -10.28 8.94
N ASP A 15 -8.49 -10.62 10.19
CA ASP A 15 -9.47 -10.72 11.28
C ASP A 15 -10.67 -11.65 10.94
N GLY A 16 -10.39 -12.75 10.23
CA GLY A 16 -11.43 -13.69 9.78
C GLY A 16 -12.27 -13.21 8.61
N GLU A 17 -12.01 -12.01 8.06
CA GLU A 17 -12.77 -11.41 6.98
C GLU A 17 -11.97 -11.34 5.67
N LEU A 18 -12.63 -11.67 4.56
CA LEU A 18 -12.11 -11.42 3.21
C LEU A 18 -12.67 -10.08 2.72
N LEU A 19 -11.78 -9.12 2.49
CA LEU A 19 -12.08 -7.80 1.96
C LEU A 19 -11.69 -7.72 0.50
N THR A 20 -12.56 -7.14 -0.33
CA THR A 20 -12.28 -6.83 -1.74
C THR A 20 -11.77 -5.40 -1.86
N VAL A 21 -10.74 -5.20 -2.70
CA VAL A 21 -10.17 -3.88 -3.01
C VAL A 21 -10.50 -3.53 -4.46
N SER A 22 -11.20 -2.42 -4.67
CA SER A 22 -11.53 -1.95 -6.01
C SER A 22 -10.40 -1.14 -6.66
N GLY A 23 -10.55 -0.92 -7.97
CA GLY A 23 -9.56 -0.28 -8.83
C GLY A 23 -8.57 -1.27 -9.45
N SER A 24 -7.73 -0.75 -10.32
CA SER A 24 -6.80 -1.53 -11.13
C SER A 24 -5.48 -0.80 -11.35
N GLY A 25 -4.42 -1.58 -11.55
CA GLY A 25 -3.08 -1.07 -11.79
C GLY A 25 -2.68 -0.08 -10.71
N TYR A 26 -2.33 1.14 -11.15
CA TYR A 26 -1.80 2.20 -10.30
C TYR A 26 -2.82 3.32 -10.02
N GLU A 27 -4.11 3.05 -10.18
CA GLU A 27 -5.18 3.93 -9.70
C GLU A 27 -5.04 4.16 -8.18
N LEU A 28 -5.06 5.42 -7.74
CA LEU A 28 -4.93 5.81 -6.33
C LEU A 28 -6.27 5.88 -5.61
N GLU A 29 -7.38 5.87 -6.35
CA GLU A 29 -8.74 5.72 -5.81
C GLU A 29 -9.16 4.24 -5.74
N GLY A 30 -9.85 3.88 -4.67
CA GLY A 30 -10.42 2.55 -4.49
C GLY A 30 -11.31 2.48 -3.26
N LYS A 31 -12.09 1.40 -3.17
CA LYS A 31 -12.95 1.08 -2.03
C LYS A 31 -12.55 -0.27 -1.48
N PHE A 32 -12.65 -0.42 -0.17
CA PHE A 32 -12.55 -1.69 0.53
C PHE A 32 -13.95 -2.15 0.87
N THR A 33 -14.31 -3.38 0.53
CA THR A 33 -15.66 -3.91 0.79
C THR A 33 -15.65 -5.31 1.35
N LYS A 34 -16.69 -5.65 2.13
CA LYS A 34 -17.02 -7.02 2.53
C LYS A 34 -18.43 -7.31 2.00
N GLY A 35 -18.53 -8.05 0.91
CA GLY A 35 -19.78 -8.09 0.13
C GLY A 35 -20.17 -6.67 -0.33
N ASP A 36 -21.40 -6.26 -0.04
CA ASP A 36 -21.91 -4.92 -0.39
C ASP A 36 -21.56 -3.83 0.64
N ARG A 37 -20.96 -4.20 1.79
CA ARG A 37 -20.62 -3.27 2.85
C ARG A 37 -19.28 -2.60 2.59
N ILE A 38 -19.25 -1.27 2.60
CA ILE A 38 -18.00 -0.49 2.59
C ILE A 38 -17.30 -0.61 3.94
N ILE A 39 -16.01 -0.91 3.90
CA ILE A 39 -15.10 -0.89 5.05
C ILE A 39 -14.19 0.32 4.91
N TYR A 40 -14.07 1.10 5.99
CA TYR A 40 -13.16 2.23 6.05
C TYR A 40 -11.88 1.80 6.77
N PRO A 41 -10.72 1.74 6.11
CA PRO A 41 -9.47 1.34 6.75
C PRO A 41 -9.11 2.16 7.99
N SER A 42 -9.51 3.44 8.04
CA SER A 42 -9.31 4.31 9.19
C SER A 42 -10.02 3.85 10.47
N SER A 43 -11.11 3.07 10.37
CA SER A 43 -11.84 2.54 11.52
C SER A 43 -11.50 1.09 11.86
N ASN A 44 -10.67 0.42 11.04
CA ASN A 44 -10.22 -0.95 11.29
C ASN A 44 -8.72 -0.98 11.60
N LYS A 45 -8.38 -1.11 12.89
CA LYS A 45 -7.00 -1.09 13.38
C LYS A 45 -6.14 -2.21 12.79
N ILE A 46 -6.71 -3.41 12.62
CA ILE A 46 -5.98 -4.58 12.09
C ILE A 46 -5.64 -4.35 10.62
N LEU A 47 -6.62 -3.95 9.81
CA LEU A 47 -6.40 -3.63 8.40
C LEU A 47 -5.38 -2.51 8.24
N ARG A 48 -5.49 -1.45 9.06
CA ARG A 48 -4.53 -0.35 9.06
C ARG A 48 -3.12 -0.84 9.37
N MET A 49 -2.94 -1.67 10.39
CA MET A 49 -1.63 -2.20 10.76
C MET A 49 -1.04 -3.10 9.68
N ILE A 50 -1.84 -3.93 9.02
CA ILE A 50 -1.40 -4.74 7.87
C ILE A 50 -0.88 -3.84 6.74
N LEU A 51 -1.64 -2.81 6.38
CA LEU A 51 -1.25 -1.88 5.31
C LEU A 51 -0.01 -1.07 5.69
N GLU A 52 0.08 -0.56 6.92
CA GLU A 52 1.28 0.14 7.42
C GLU A 52 2.51 -0.78 7.42
N SER A 53 2.36 -2.03 7.85
CA SER A 53 3.44 -3.02 7.80
C SER A 53 3.90 -3.29 6.37
N SER A 54 2.98 -3.31 5.40
CA SER A 54 3.31 -3.52 3.98
C SER A 54 4.09 -2.35 3.39
N VAL A 55 3.79 -1.13 3.83
CA VAL A 55 4.49 0.10 3.41
C VAL A 55 5.88 0.19 4.06
N SER A 56 5.97 -0.12 5.35
CA SER A 56 7.22 -0.04 6.10
C SER A 56 8.19 -1.16 5.69
N CYS A 57 7.67 -2.38 5.48
CA CYS A 57 8.43 -3.52 4.98
C CYS A 57 8.51 -3.52 3.45
N SER A 58 8.81 -2.39 2.82
CA SER A 58 8.98 -2.24 1.37
C SER A 58 10.17 -1.34 1.02
N ASN A 59 10.85 -1.69 -0.06
CA ASN A 59 11.93 -0.90 -0.66
C ASN A 59 11.49 -0.23 -1.97
N SER A 60 10.28 -0.49 -2.44
CA SER A 60 9.66 0.23 -3.53
C SER A 60 9.29 1.66 -3.15
N SER A 61 9.14 2.49 -4.17
CA SER A 61 8.66 3.87 -4.06
C SER A 61 7.60 4.13 -5.13
N ILE A 62 6.66 5.02 -4.80
CA ILE A 62 5.68 5.55 -5.74
C ILE A 62 5.65 7.07 -5.61
N SER A 63 5.59 7.75 -6.75
CA SER A 63 5.38 9.19 -6.83
C SER A 63 4.00 9.47 -7.41
N THR A 64 3.29 10.42 -6.82
CA THR A 64 1.99 10.87 -7.32
C THR A 64 2.15 12.24 -7.96
N SER A 65 1.55 12.48 -9.12
CA SER A 65 1.57 13.81 -9.71
C SER A 65 0.84 14.80 -8.79
N LYS A 66 1.53 15.86 -8.39
CA LYS A 66 0.88 17.03 -7.79
C LYS A 66 0.15 17.75 -8.93
N LEU A 67 -1.12 17.43 -9.17
CA LEU A 67 -1.92 18.26 -10.06
C LEU A 67 -1.94 19.67 -9.47
N SER A 68 -1.36 20.63 -10.20
CA SER A 68 -1.50 22.05 -9.83
C SER A 68 -2.98 22.45 -9.95
N ASP A 69 -3.44 23.33 -9.07
CA ASP A 69 -4.86 23.75 -8.99
C ASP A 69 -5.45 24.26 -10.32
N LYS A 70 -4.60 24.69 -11.27
CA LYS A 70 -5.01 25.11 -12.62
C LYS A 70 -5.39 23.95 -13.56
N VAL A 71 -4.78 22.77 -13.41
CA VAL A 71 -5.05 21.58 -14.24
C VAL A 71 -6.31 20.84 -13.77
N ILE A 72 -6.67 20.99 -12.49
CA ILE A 72 -7.85 20.36 -11.84
C ILE A 72 -9.17 20.68 -12.56
N LYS A 73 -9.28 21.82 -13.27
CA LYS A 73 -10.51 22.16 -14.01
C LYS A 73 -10.71 21.35 -15.30
N LEU A 74 -9.64 20.89 -15.95
CA LEU A 74 -9.72 20.17 -17.23
C LEU A 74 -9.83 18.65 -17.05
N GLU A 75 -9.26 18.09 -15.98
CA GLU A 75 -9.19 16.64 -15.74
C GLU A 75 -10.14 16.12 -14.64
N ARG A 76 -11.26 16.81 -14.37
CA ARG A 76 -12.24 16.39 -13.33
C ARG A 76 -12.77 14.95 -13.45
N TYR A 77 -12.55 14.30 -14.58
CA TYR A 77 -13.02 12.95 -14.87
C TYR A 77 -11.92 11.88 -14.87
N LYS A 78 -10.65 12.24 -14.69
CA LYS A 78 -9.55 11.27 -14.69
C LYS A 78 -9.23 10.86 -13.25
N LYS A 79 -9.26 9.56 -12.97
CA LYS A 79 -8.76 9.02 -11.70
C LYS A 79 -7.29 9.39 -11.53
N ARG A 80 -6.85 9.64 -10.30
CA ARG A 80 -5.44 9.88 -10.03
C ARG A 80 -4.71 8.56 -10.12
N GLU A 81 -3.51 8.62 -10.69
CA GLU A 81 -2.64 7.47 -10.83
C GLU A 81 -1.24 7.80 -10.32
N VAL A 82 -0.49 6.76 -10.01
CA VAL A 82 0.96 6.87 -9.79
C VAL A 82 1.62 7.40 -11.06
N SER A 83 2.41 8.47 -10.94
CA SER A 83 3.16 9.03 -12.06
C SER A 83 4.46 8.27 -12.32
N GLU A 84 5.14 7.83 -11.25
CA GLU A 84 6.38 7.06 -11.32
C GLU A 84 6.38 6.00 -10.23
N ALA A 85 6.85 4.80 -10.54
CA ALA A 85 6.97 3.70 -9.59
C ALA A 85 8.31 3.00 -9.78
N GLU A 86 9.00 2.70 -8.68
CA GLU A 86 10.30 2.02 -8.68
C GLU A 86 10.28 0.81 -7.74
N GLY A 87 10.98 -0.25 -8.15
CA GLY A 87 11.11 -1.49 -7.40
C GLY A 87 10.19 -2.62 -7.87
N ASP A 88 9.88 -3.55 -6.98
CA ASP A 88 9.16 -4.78 -7.33
C ASP A 88 7.65 -4.53 -7.57
N PRO A 89 7.05 -5.10 -8.63
CA PRO A 89 5.62 -4.91 -8.92
C PRO A 89 4.67 -5.31 -7.77
N THR A 90 5.01 -6.33 -6.97
CA THR A 90 4.20 -6.76 -5.83
C THR A 90 4.25 -5.73 -4.72
N GLU A 91 5.43 -5.20 -4.45
CA GLU A 91 5.61 -4.12 -3.47
C GLU A 91 4.88 -2.86 -3.89
N ILE A 92 5.00 -2.45 -5.15
CA ILE A 92 4.27 -1.30 -5.70
C ILE A 92 2.77 -1.50 -5.54
N ALA A 93 2.23 -2.69 -5.81
CA ALA A 93 0.82 -2.98 -5.63
C ALA A 93 0.35 -2.81 -4.17
N LEU A 94 1.20 -3.17 -3.19
CA LEU A 94 0.94 -2.95 -1.77
C LEU A 94 0.97 -1.47 -1.40
N LEU A 95 1.94 -0.70 -1.93
CA LEU A 95 2.01 0.75 -1.73
C LEU A 95 0.78 1.48 -2.29
N VAL A 96 0.35 1.11 -3.50
CA VAL A 96 -0.88 1.65 -4.11
C VAL A 96 -2.11 1.28 -3.28
N CYS A 97 -2.18 0.04 -2.77
CA CYS A 97 -3.28 -0.40 -1.90
C CYS A 97 -3.34 0.41 -0.60
N ALA A 98 -2.19 0.64 0.05
CA ALA A 98 -2.11 1.49 1.23
C ALA A 98 -2.51 2.94 0.92
N TYR A 99 -2.10 3.48 -0.24
CA TYR A 99 -2.49 4.82 -0.67
C TYR A 99 -4.02 4.95 -0.83
N LYS A 100 -4.69 3.94 -1.41
CA LYS A 100 -6.18 3.89 -1.50
C LYS A 100 -6.85 3.92 -0.11
N ALA A 101 -6.17 3.41 0.91
CA ALA A 101 -6.63 3.45 2.30
C ALA A 101 -6.33 4.79 3.00
N GLY A 102 -5.71 5.76 2.32
CA GLY A 102 -5.25 7.02 2.90
C GLY A 102 -3.97 6.91 3.71
N ILE A 103 -3.22 5.81 3.57
CA ILE A 103 -1.96 5.56 4.27
C ILE A 103 -0.82 5.99 3.34
N LEU A 104 -0.16 7.09 3.69
CA LEU A 104 0.95 7.66 2.92
C LEU A 104 2.28 7.14 3.45
N LYS A 105 3.22 6.85 2.54
CA LYS A 105 4.54 6.33 2.90
C LYS A 105 5.28 7.29 3.84
N GLU A 106 5.21 8.58 3.59
CA GLU A 106 5.84 9.61 4.42
C GLU A 106 5.27 9.65 5.83
N SER A 107 3.99 9.28 6.02
CA SER A 107 3.39 9.17 7.36
C SER A 107 3.83 7.91 8.07
N VAL A 108 3.91 6.78 7.36
CA VAL A 108 4.37 5.50 7.90
C VAL A 108 5.85 5.58 8.30
N ASP A 109 6.69 6.14 7.45
CA ASP A 109 8.15 6.26 7.68
C ASP A 109 8.46 7.21 8.85
N LYS A 110 7.54 8.12 9.21
CA LYS A 110 7.64 8.96 10.43
C LYS A 110 7.20 8.22 11.70
N GLU A 111 6.18 7.39 11.60
CA GLU A 111 5.63 6.64 12.73
C GLU A 111 6.49 5.41 13.09
N TYR A 112 7.04 4.73 12.08
CA TYR A 112 7.80 3.50 12.21
C TYR A 112 9.22 3.70 11.65
N ILE A 113 10.16 4.04 12.54
CA ILE A 113 11.56 4.25 12.16
C ILE A 113 12.21 2.89 11.92
N ARG A 114 12.61 2.60 10.68
CA ARG A 114 13.35 1.37 10.35
C ARG A 114 14.72 1.37 11.03
N MET A 115 14.95 0.36 11.85
CA MET A 115 16.18 0.17 12.62
C MET A 115 17.12 -0.84 11.96
N ASP A 116 16.53 -1.86 11.33
CA ASP A 116 17.27 -2.90 10.62
C ASP A 116 16.39 -3.53 9.54
N GLU A 117 17.03 -4.21 8.59
CA GLU A 117 16.39 -4.89 7.47
C GLU A 117 17.08 -6.21 7.17
N ILE A 118 16.27 -7.23 6.91
CA ILE A 118 16.69 -8.39 6.15
C ILE A 118 15.90 -8.39 4.83
N PRO A 119 16.54 -8.08 3.68
CA PRO A 119 15.85 -7.97 2.41
C PRO A 119 15.26 -9.32 1.99
N PHE A 120 14.48 -9.35 0.91
CA PHE A 120 13.96 -10.62 0.40
C PHE A 120 15.11 -11.58 0.04
N ASP A 121 15.02 -12.81 0.54
CA ASP A 121 15.92 -13.91 0.19
C ASP A 121 15.09 -15.08 -0.33
N SER A 122 15.51 -15.68 -1.44
CA SER A 122 14.75 -16.75 -2.10
C SER A 122 14.71 -18.05 -1.29
N ASN A 123 15.69 -18.30 -0.42
CA ASN A 123 15.68 -19.46 0.48
C ASN A 123 14.69 -19.26 1.63
N ARG A 124 14.67 -18.06 2.22
CA ARG A 124 13.72 -17.69 3.29
C ARG A 124 12.33 -17.33 2.79
N LYS A 125 12.20 -17.02 1.50
CA LYS A 125 10.97 -16.56 0.82
C LYS A 125 10.29 -15.38 1.49
N ARG A 126 11.04 -14.53 2.19
CA ARG A 126 10.50 -13.41 2.96
C ARG A 126 11.49 -12.26 3.13
N MET A 127 10.92 -11.07 3.31
CA MET A 127 11.59 -9.85 3.74
C MET A 127 11.08 -9.48 5.14
N SER A 128 11.95 -8.93 5.97
CA SER A 128 11.58 -8.44 7.30
C SER A 128 12.29 -7.14 7.64
N VAL A 129 11.62 -6.26 8.37
CA VAL A 129 12.21 -5.02 8.91
C VAL A 129 11.96 -4.96 10.41
N ILE A 130 12.97 -4.49 11.15
CA ILE A 130 12.80 -4.10 12.55
C ILE A 130 12.50 -2.61 12.56
N VAL A 131 11.41 -2.22 13.22
CA VAL A 131 11.02 -0.81 13.33
C VAL A 131 10.85 -0.41 14.78
N LYS A 132 11.13 0.86 15.08
CA LYS A 132 10.86 1.48 16.37
C LYS A 132 9.70 2.45 16.24
N SER A 133 8.70 2.32 17.10
CA SER A 133 7.57 3.25 17.18
C SER A 133 7.12 3.42 18.63
N LYS A 134 6.96 4.68 19.06
CA LYS A 134 6.51 5.04 20.43
C LYS A 134 7.27 4.34 21.57
N GLY A 135 8.57 4.12 21.38
CA GLY A 135 9.45 3.46 22.36
C GLY A 135 9.52 1.94 22.23
N GLU A 136 8.59 1.34 21.48
CA GLU A 136 8.49 -0.10 21.29
C GLU A 136 9.16 -0.55 19.98
N TYR A 137 9.58 -1.81 19.92
CA TYR A 137 10.13 -2.44 18.73
C TYR A 137 9.13 -3.42 18.13
N TYR A 138 8.99 -3.36 16.81
CA TYR A 138 8.14 -4.27 16.03
C TYR A 138 8.96 -4.94 14.93
N VAL A 139 8.57 -6.15 14.57
CA VAL A 139 9.07 -6.82 13.36
C VAL A 139 7.91 -6.89 12.37
N PHE A 140 8.09 -6.26 11.21
CA PHE A 140 7.17 -6.41 10.08
C PHE A 140 7.79 -7.35 9.06
N LEU A 141 6.96 -8.19 8.45
CA LEU A 141 7.38 -9.25 7.55
C LEU A 141 6.40 -9.39 6.38
N LYS A 142 6.94 -9.68 5.20
CA LYS A 142 6.16 -10.13 4.04
C LYS A 142 6.88 -11.30 3.37
N GLY A 143 6.13 -12.28 2.87
CA GLY A 143 6.71 -13.48 2.26
C GLY A 143 5.67 -14.58 2.07
N ALA A 144 6.15 -15.70 1.54
CA ALA A 144 5.38 -16.94 1.37
C ALA A 144 5.49 -17.87 2.57
#